data_AF-A0A512B058-F1
#
_entry.id   AF-A0A512B058-F1
#
_cell.length_a   1.000
_cell.length_b   1.000
_cell.length_c   1.000
_cell.angle_alpha   90.00
_cell.angle_beta   90.00
_cell.angle_gamma   90.00
#
_symmetry.space_group_name_H-M   'P 1'
#
loop_
_entity.id
_entity.type
_entity.pdbx_description
1 polymer ?
#
loop_
_entity_poly.entity_id
_entity_poly.type
_entity_poly.pdbx_seq_one_letter_code
_entity_poly.pdbx_strand_id
1 'polypeptide(L)'
;MNKVAGALWVVVWLVLVSCSGKTKPTANQPQFEKPLPTGNTANLTGQQLAQGYCGSCHLFPDPNLLDKQTWKNGVLPNMALRLGLDLNGANPYAGMHFEEIPTVNQANVFANKPLISQVDWEKIVSYYDAAAPEKPLPPAATPAVKASLPLFTPKPFYFKHRKLPLTTLTKFDAAGGRLFLGDQENNLFILGKELKQIDSLRLESPAADIYINPDGSFKVLTLGVLQPSDRNKGSLTQYARNPDGTYTAQPLLQALNRPVEASYTDLNQDGLTDIVVCNYGNHTGKLVWFLNKGNNHYEEKILTKVPGSRNVVIKDFNRDGRPDIMLLAAQASESISLFFNQGKGNFEEKQVLRFPPVYGSSYLEVADFNHDGHPDILYTNGDNADYSVSLKRYHGIRIFLNDGRNNFKESWFYPLYGASKAIARDFDQDGDLDIAAIAFFPDFQQQPLNGFTYLENKGNLQFAAATFPQAVAGHWLTLEAGDLDQDGDQDLYLGSFIAAPALVPAEIRQKWFSDGPNMMVLLNKLKNKNNTQTQNRKQ
;
A
#
# COMPACT_ATOMS: atom_id res chain seq x y z
N MET A 1 -17.66 -44.88 -75.29
CA MET A 1 -18.25 -43.74 -76.03
C MET A 1 -19.31 -43.12 -75.14
N ASN A 2 -19.16 -41.83 -74.78
CA ASN A 2 -20.16 -40.74 -74.60
C ASN A 2 -21.63 -41.13 -74.30
N LYS A 3 -22.42 -40.47 -73.42
CA LYS A 3 -22.45 -39.12 -72.79
C LYS A 3 -23.55 -39.17 -71.69
N VAL A 4 -23.33 -38.61 -70.49
CA VAL A 4 -23.85 -37.34 -69.91
C VAL A 4 -25.37 -37.24 -69.62
N ALA A 5 -25.68 -37.00 -68.33
CA ALA A 5 -26.67 -36.08 -67.71
C ALA A 5 -27.25 -36.72 -66.43
N GLY A 6 -27.41 -36.11 -65.26
CA GLY A 6 -27.14 -34.78 -64.71
C GLY A 6 -27.61 -34.83 -63.24
N ALA A 7 -26.84 -34.30 -62.30
CA ALA A 7 -27.19 -34.29 -60.87
C ALA A 7 -27.19 -32.84 -60.33
N LEU A 8 -28.36 -32.38 -59.90
CA LEU A 8 -28.55 -31.14 -59.16
C LEU A 8 -27.85 -31.25 -57.80
N TRP A 9 -26.93 -30.33 -57.52
CA TRP A 9 -26.38 -30.11 -56.19
C TRP A 9 -27.01 -28.87 -55.56
N VAL A 10 -27.65 -29.06 -54.41
CA VAL A 10 -28.13 -28.01 -53.52
C VAL A 10 -26.91 -27.38 -52.84
N VAL A 11 -26.70 -26.09 -53.09
CA VAL A 11 -25.66 -25.29 -52.44
C VAL A 11 -26.15 -24.89 -51.05
N VAL A 12 -25.63 -25.55 -50.01
CA VAL A 12 -25.73 -25.09 -48.63
C VAL A 12 -24.54 -24.16 -48.37
N TRP A 13 -24.82 -22.87 -48.17
CA TRP A 13 -23.85 -21.88 -47.71
C TRP A 13 -23.50 -22.17 -46.24
N LEU A 14 -22.37 -22.85 -46.01
CA LEU A 14 -21.70 -22.90 -44.72
C LEU A 14 -20.97 -21.57 -44.52
N VAL A 15 -21.59 -20.66 -43.75
CA VAL A 15 -20.91 -19.48 -43.22
C VAL A 15 -19.87 -19.96 -42.20
N LEU A 16 -18.60 -19.99 -42.62
CA LEU A 16 -17.47 -20.12 -41.71
C LEU A 16 -17.35 -18.82 -40.92
N VAL A 17 -17.97 -18.79 -39.74
CA VAL A 17 -17.66 -17.80 -38.70
C VAL A 17 -16.22 -18.07 -38.26
N SER A 18 -15.30 -17.23 -38.73
CA SER A 18 -13.94 -17.17 -38.22
C SER A 18 -14.03 -16.69 -36.76
N CYS A 19 -13.99 -17.63 -35.82
CA CYS A 19 -13.71 -17.33 -34.43
C CYS A 19 -12.30 -16.73 -34.36
N SER A 20 -12.21 -15.40 -34.31
CA SER A 20 -11.03 -14.70 -33.83
C SER A 20 -10.88 -15.01 -32.34
N GLY A 21 -10.31 -16.18 -32.04
CA GLY A 21 -9.82 -16.49 -30.71
C GLY A 21 -8.80 -15.42 -30.35
N LYS A 22 -9.11 -14.60 -29.35
CA LYS A 22 -8.13 -13.75 -28.68
C LYS A 22 -7.09 -14.71 -28.10
N THR A 23 -5.98 -14.89 -28.81
CA THR A 23 -4.82 -15.57 -28.28
C THR A 23 -4.37 -14.81 -27.05
N LYS A 24 -4.32 -15.49 -25.90
CA LYS A 24 -3.67 -14.94 -24.70
C LYS A 24 -2.28 -14.49 -25.12
N PRO A 25 -1.84 -13.26 -24.77
CA PRO A 25 -0.49 -12.82 -25.07
C PRO A 25 0.50 -13.85 -24.52
N THR A 26 1.41 -14.29 -25.39
CA THR A 26 2.50 -15.19 -25.03
C THR A 26 3.34 -14.55 -23.92
N ALA A 27 3.87 -15.37 -23.01
CA ALA A 27 4.49 -14.96 -21.75
C ALA A 27 5.76 -14.07 -21.86
N ASN A 28 6.11 -13.55 -23.05
CA ASN A 28 7.40 -12.90 -23.32
C ASN A 28 7.29 -11.48 -23.91
N GLN A 29 6.15 -10.79 -23.77
CA GLN A 29 6.03 -9.35 -24.12
C GLN A 29 5.57 -8.53 -22.92
N PRO A 30 6.01 -7.26 -22.76
CA PRO A 30 5.60 -6.45 -21.62
C PRO A 30 4.09 -6.26 -21.69
N GLN A 31 3.42 -6.34 -20.55
CA GLN A 31 1.98 -6.19 -20.50
C GLN A 31 1.62 -4.70 -20.53
N PHE A 32 1.16 -4.25 -21.70
CA PHE A 32 0.61 -2.92 -21.90
C PHE A 32 -0.92 -2.96 -21.75
N GLU A 33 -1.49 -1.98 -21.05
CA GLU A 33 -2.94 -1.83 -20.97
C GLU A 33 -3.52 -1.25 -22.26
N LYS A 34 -2.76 -0.37 -22.93
CA LYS A 34 -3.13 0.22 -24.21
C LYS A 34 -2.14 -0.19 -25.29
N PRO A 35 -2.59 -0.41 -26.54
CA PRO A 35 -1.67 -0.65 -27.65
C PRO A 35 -0.66 0.49 -27.76
N LEU A 36 0.61 0.15 -27.93
CA LEU A 36 1.63 1.12 -28.27
C LEU A 36 1.31 1.79 -29.61
N PRO A 37 1.77 3.04 -29.83
CA PRO A 37 1.66 3.68 -31.14
C PRO A 37 2.20 2.77 -32.26
N THR A 38 1.40 2.58 -33.31
CA THR A 38 1.77 1.80 -34.51
C THR A 38 1.61 2.66 -35.76
N GLY A 39 2.40 2.38 -36.80
CA GLY A 39 2.36 3.13 -38.07
C GLY A 39 3.39 4.25 -38.15
N ASN A 40 3.12 5.29 -38.96
CA ASN A 40 4.05 6.40 -39.17
C ASN A 40 4.02 7.37 -37.97
N THR A 41 5.02 7.25 -37.09
CA THR A 41 5.22 8.11 -35.91
C THR A 41 5.97 9.40 -36.22
N ALA A 42 6.44 9.61 -37.46
CA ALA A 42 7.33 10.72 -37.82
C ALA A 42 6.74 12.09 -37.46
N ASN A 43 5.43 12.27 -37.64
CA ASN A 43 4.71 13.52 -37.38
C ASN A 43 4.22 13.68 -35.94
N LEU A 44 4.39 12.66 -35.09
CA LEU A 44 3.99 12.77 -33.68
C LEU A 44 4.99 13.61 -32.90
N THR A 45 4.45 14.47 -32.04
CA THR A 45 5.20 15.25 -31.07
C THR A 45 5.70 14.37 -29.91
N GLY A 46 6.71 14.83 -29.18
CA GLY A 46 7.20 14.15 -27.98
C GLY A 46 6.11 13.92 -26.93
N GLN A 47 5.18 14.86 -26.77
CA GLN A 47 4.04 14.70 -25.87
C GLN A 47 3.10 13.57 -26.31
N GLN A 48 2.72 13.52 -27.60
CA GLN A 48 1.85 12.46 -28.12
C GLN A 48 2.52 11.08 -28.03
N LEU A 49 3.83 11.02 -28.30
CA LEU A 49 4.62 9.81 -28.11
C LEU A 49 4.66 9.41 -26.63
N ALA A 50 4.86 10.33 -25.71
CA ALA A 50 4.86 10.05 -24.27
C ALA A 50 3.47 9.59 -23.77
N GLN A 51 2.38 10.16 -24.29
CA GLN A 51 1.02 9.70 -24.01
C GLN A 51 0.77 8.28 -24.51
N GLY A 52 1.30 7.94 -25.69
CA GLY A 52 1.17 6.61 -26.26
C GLY A 52 2.07 5.56 -25.61
N TYR A 53 3.35 5.85 -25.42
CA TYR A 53 4.34 4.93 -24.84
C TYR A 53 4.31 4.92 -23.32
N CYS A 54 4.51 6.04 -22.64
CA CYS A 54 4.51 6.08 -21.16
C CYS A 54 3.09 5.88 -20.60
N GLY A 55 2.05 6.38 -21.28
CA GLY A 55 0.65 6.22 -20.87
C GLY A 55 0.02 4.86 -21.23
N SER A 56 0.81 3.90 -21.70
CA SER A 56 0.34 2.55 -22.08
C SER A 56 0.28 1.57 -20.90
N CYS A 57 1.10 1.76 -19.85
CA CYS A 57 1.13 0.89 -18.66
C CYS A 57 0.50 1.54 -17.43
N HIS A 58 0.70 2.84 -17.25
CA HIS A 58 0.20 3.63 -16.12
C HIS A 58 -0.47 4.92 -16.64
N LEU A 59 -1.02 5.74 -15.74
CA LEU A 59 -1.50 7.07 -16.12
C LEU A 59 -0.34 7.86 -16.76
N PHE A 60 -0.64 8.68 -17.77
CA PHE A 60 0.38 9.53 -18.40
C PHE A 60 1.08 10.40 -17.33
N PRO A 61 2.41 10.30 -17.18
CA PRO A 61 3.09 11.01 -16.12
C PRO A 61 3.43 12.43 -16.57
N ASP A 62 2.62 13.40 -16.14
CA ASP A 62 2.79 14.82 -16.48
C ASP A 62 4.20 15.34 -16.07
N PRO A 63 4.90 16.11 -16.93
CA PRO A 63 6.22 16.65 -16.61
C PRO A 63 6.28 17.46 -15.31
N ASN A 64 5.18 18.07 -14.88
CA ASN A 64 5.10 18.85 -13.65
C ASN A 64 5.14 18.03 -12.36
N LEU A 65 5.10 16.70 -12.45
CA LEU A 65 5.12 15.82 -11.28
C LEU A 65 6.50 15.81 -10.59
N LEU A 66 7.57 16.05 -11.34
CA LEU A 66 8.95 15.99 -10.84
C LEU A 66 9.78 17.13 -11.44
N ASP A 67 10.88 17.47 -10.78
CA ASP A 67 11.85 18.39 -11.35
C ASP A 67 12.63 17.78 -12.51
N LYS A 68 13.21 18.65 -13.33
CA LYS A 68 13.96 18.30 -14.53
C LYS A 68 15.14 17.35 -14.25
N GLN A 69 15.83 17.50 -13.12
CA GLN A 69 16.98 16.64 -12.80
C GLN A 69 16.52 15.22 -12.44
N THR A 70 15.44 15.09 -11.69
CA THR A 70 14.83 13.79 -11.38
C THR A 70 14.38 13.07 -12.66
N TRP A 71 13.73 13.78 -13.59
CA TRP A 71 13.37 13.23 -14.89
C TRP A 71 14.59 12.75 -15.68
N LYS A 72 15.59 13.62 -15.83
CA LYS A 72 16.77 13.38 -16.66
C LYS A 72 17.67 12.27 -16.13
N ASN A 73 17.87 12.22 -14.81
CA ASN A 73 18.88 11.34 -14.20
C ASN A 73 18.27 10.05 -13.62
N GLY A 74 16.95 10.01 -13.40
CA GLY A 74 16.27 8.86 -12.81
C GLY A 74 15.25 8.23 -13.76
N VAL A 75 14.15 8.97 -14.02
CA VAL A 75 12.96 8.39 -14.67
C VAL A 75 13.20 8.03 -16.14
N LEU A 76 13.72 8.96 -16.95
CA LEU A 76 13.90 8.74 -18.38
C LEU A 76 14.93 7.63 -18.67
N PRO A 77 16.12 7.57 -18.03
CA PRO A 77 17.04 6.47 -18.23
C PRO A 77 16.45 5.11 -17.86
N ASN A 78 15.72 5.01 -16.74
CA ASN A 78 15.09 3.75 -16.34
C ASN A 78 14.01 3.32 -17.35
N MET A 79 13.21 4.27 -17.83
CA MET A 79 12.17 4.00 -18.81
C MET A 79 12.73 3.60 -20.18
N ALA A 80 13.86 4.18 -20.61
CA ALA A 80 14.56 3.77 -21.82
C ALA A 80 14.94 2.28 -21.77
N LEU A 81 15.50 1.82 -20.64
CA LEU A 81 15.83 0.42 -20.42
C LEU A 81 14.58 -0.49 -20.46
N ARG A 82 13.47 -0.03 -19.87
CA ARG A 82 12.19 -0.75 -19.90
C ARG A 82 11.64 -0.90 -21.32
N LEU A 83 11.83 0.11 -22.17
CA LEU A 83 11.47 0.08 -23.60
C LEU A 83 12.52 -0.62 -24.47
N GLY A 84 13.58 -1.20 -23.89
CA GLY A 84 14.58 -1.99 -24.58
C GLY A 84 15.60 -1.18 -25.39
N LEU A 85 15.79 0.10 -25.06
CA LEU A 85 16.83 0.94 -25.66
C LEU A 85 18.19 0.67 -25.02
N ASP A 86 19.23 0.65 -25.85
CA ASP A 86 20.62 0.54 -25.40
C ASP A 86 21.16 1.91 -24.96
N LEU A 87 21.47 2.04 -23.67
CA LEU A 87 22.10 3.24 -23.11
C LEU A 87 23.61 3.00 -22.94
N ASN A 88 24.32 2.79 -24.05
CA ASN A 88 25.76 2.56 -24.09
C ASN A 88 26.23 1.39 -23.20
N GLY A 89 25.52 0.26 -23.25
CA GLY A 89 25.85 -0.95 -22.48
C GLY A 89 25.40 -0.91 -21.02
N ALA A 90 24.50 0.00 -20.64
CA ALA A 90 23.88 0.00 -19.32
C ALA A 90 23.18 -1.35 -19.05
N ASN A 91 23.52 -1.96 -17.92
CA ASN A 91 22.90 -3.21 -17.49
C ASN A 91 21.62 -2.92 -16.69
N PRO A 92 20.42 -3.30 -17.17
CA PRO A 92 19.17 -3.08 -16.44
C PRO A 92 19.07 -3.88 -15.13
N TYR A 93 19.93 -4.88 -14.95
CA TYR A 93 20.02 -5.70 -13.74
C TYR A 93 21.14 -5.23 -12.78
N ALA A 94 21.76 -4.07 -13.02
CA ALA A 94 22.80 -3.54 -12.15
C ALA A 94 22.29 -3.36 -10.71
N GLY A 95 23.01 -3.91 -9.72
CA GLY A 95 22.64 -3.85 -8.31
C GLY A 95 21.57 -4.86 -7.87
N MET A 96 20.98 -5.62 -8.80
CA MET A 96 20.02 -6.67 -8.51
C MET A 96 20.73 -7.94 -8.00
N HIS A 97 20.11 -8.64 -7.03
CA HIS A 97 20.64 -9.92 -6.58
C HIS A 97 20.46 -10.98 -7.67
N PHE A 98 21.44 -11.86 -7.86
CA PHE A 98 21.44 -12.83 -8.97
C PHE A 98 20.21 -13.77 -8.98
N GLU A 99 19.66 -14.09 -7.80
CA GLU A 99 18.45 -14.90 -7.64
C GLU A 99 17.20 -14.24 -8.26
N GLU A 100 17.19 -12.91 -8.43
CA GLU A 100 16.03 -12.15 -8.90
C GLU A 100 16.01 -12.02 -10.43
N ILE A 101 17.19 -12.03 -11.06
CA ILE A 101 17.35 -11.81 -12.50
C ILE A 101 16.46 -12.74 -13.35
N PRO A 102 16.37 -14.06 -13.08
CA PRO A 102 15.50 -14.94 -13.86
C PRO A 102 14.02 -14.54 -13.78
N THR A 103 13.56 -14.18 -12.59
CA THR A 103 12.16 -13.78 -12.33
C THR A 103 11.83 -12.46 -13.03
N VAL A 104 12.70 -11.47 -12.94
CA VAL A 104 12.53 -10.16 -13.60
C VAL A 104 12.58 -10.30 -15.12
N ASN A 105 13.50 -11.12 -15.64
CA ASN A 105 13.61 -11.39 -17.07
C ASN A 105 12.38 -12.14 -17.60
N GLN A 106 11.89 -13.15 -16.87
CA GLN A 106 10.66 -13.89 -17.23
C GLN A 106 9.41 -12.99 -17.19
N ALA A 107 9.37 -12.02 -16.28
CA ALA A 107 8.31 -11.01 -16.23
C ALA A 107 8.44 -9.95 -17.33
N ASN A 108 9.54 -9.98 -18.11
CA ASN A 108 9.84 -9.06 -19.20
C ASN A 108 9.70 -7.58 -18.79
N VAL A 109 10.20 -7.27 -17.58
CA VAL A 109 10.22 -5.92 -17.00
C VAL A 109 11.06 -4.96 -17.86
N PHE A 110 12.14 -5.49 -18.44
CA PHE A 110 12.99 -4.79 -19.40
C PHE A 110 12.90 -5.50 -20.75
N ALA A 111 12.40 -4.80 -21.77
CA ALA A 111 12.23 -5.40 -23.08
C ALA A 111 13.58 -5.82 -23.68
N ASN A 112 13.65 -7.04 -24.21
CA ASN A 112 14.85 -7.58 -24.85
C ASN A 112 15.11 -7.02 -26.27
N LYS A 113 14.17 -6.24 -26.80
CA LYS A 113 14.25 -5.57 -28.10
C LYS A 113 13.64 -4.17 -27.97
N PRO A 114 14.15 -3.17 -28.72
CA PRO A 114 13.58 -1.84 -28.73
C PRO A 114 12.09 -1.86 -29.14
N LEU A 115 11.25 -1.27 -28.29
CA LEU A 115 9.81 -1.07 -28.57
C LEU A 115 9.50 0.30 -29.15
N ILE A 116 10.48 1.20 -29.10
CA ILE A 116 10.43 2.56 -29.62
C ILE A 116 11.69 2.81 -30.46
N SER A 117 11.58 3.65 -31.50
CA SER A 117 12.75 4.11 -32.24
C SER A 117 13.58 5.09 -31.41
N GLN A 118 14.89 5.15 -31.65
CA GLN A 118 15.76 6.13 -30.99
C GLN A 118 15.29 7.58 -31.25
N VAL A 119 14.84 7.86 -32.48
CA VAL A 119 14.33 9.18 -32.89
C VAL A 119 13.08 9.57 -32.10
N ASP A 120 12.13 8.65 -31.93
CA ASP A 120 10.92 8.93 -31.16
C ASP A 120 11.19 9.04 -29.66
N TRP A 121 12.14 8.25 -29.15
CA TRP A 121 12.60 8.38 -27.78
C TRP A 121 13.23 9.75 -27.49
N GLU A 122 14.08 10.24 -28.39
CA GLU A 122 14.69 11.58 -28.28
C GLU A 122 13.64 12.68 -28.25
N LYS A 123 12.56 12.57 -29.04
CA LYS A 123 11.42 13.50 -28.95
C LYS A 123 10.76 13.48 -27.58
N ILE A 124 10.58 12.30 -26.96
CA ILE A 124 10.04 12.19 -25.59
C ILE A 124 10.97 12.86 -24.60
N VAL A 125 12.28 12.56 -24.67
CA VAL A 125 13.30 13.16 -23.79
C VAL A 125 13.29 14.69 -23.92
N SER A 126 13.29 15.22 -25.14
CA SER A 126 13.21 16.67 -25.39
C SER A 126 11.94 17.30 -24.84
N TYR A 127 10.80 16.59 -24.92
CA TYR A 127 9.54 17.08 -24.36
C TYR A 127 9.63 17.23 -22.83
N TYR A 128 10.12 16.21 -22.11
CA TYR A 128 10.29 16.32 -20.65
C TYR A 128 11.37 17.32 -20.25
N ASP A 129 12.49 17.39 -20.97
CA ASP A 129 13.55 18.37 -20.69
C ASP A 129 13.07 19.81 -20.90
N ALA A 130 12.19 20.06 -21.86
CA ALA A 130 11.60 21.38 -22.09
C ALA A 130 10.45 21.71 -21.11
N ALA A 131 9.62 20.73 -20.76
CA ALA A 131 8.37 20.97 -20.02
C ALA A 131 8.50 20.79 -18.50
N ALA A 132 9.44 19.98 -18.01
CA ALA A 132 9.60 19.77 -16.57
C ALA A 132 10.14 21.03 -15.87
N PRO A 133 9.65 21.36 -14.67
CA PRO A 133 10.11 22.51 -13.91
C PRO A 133 11.55 22.30 -13.40
N GLU A 134 12.31 23.37 -13.23
CA GLU A 134 13.69 23.32 -12.72
C GLU A 134 13.78 22.85 -11.26
N LYS A 135 12.72 23.09 -10.49
CA LYS A 135 12.57 22.66 -9.09
C LYS A 135 11.19 22.04 -8.92
N PRO A 136 10.98 21.17 -7.91
CA PRO A 136 9.65 20.69 -7.59
C PRO A 136 8.69 21.87 -7.42
N LEU A 137 7.50 21.76 -8.01
CA LEU A 137 6.50 22.81 -7.88
C LEU A 137 6.14 23.03 -6.41
N PRO A 138 5.85 24.28 -6.02
CA PRO A 138 5.60 24.61 -4.62
C PRO A 138 4.39 23.82 -4.07
N PRO A 139 4.35 23.63 -2.74
CA PRO A 139 3.23 22.98 -2.06
C PRO A 139 1.89 23.61 -2.41
N ALA A 140 0.83 22.81 -2.37
CA ALA A 140 -0.49 23.36 -2.05
C ALA A 140 -0.44 23.95 -0.64
N ALA A 141 -1.11 25.08 -0.40
CA ALA A 141 -1.16 25.68 0.92
C ALA A 141 -1.65 24.64 1.95
N THR A 142 -0.82 24.29 2.92
CA THR A 142 -1.20 23.39 4.01
C THR A 142 -2.08 24.13 5.00
N PRO A 143 -3.25 23.59 5.39
CA PRO A 143 -4.01 24.15 6.50
C PRO A 143 -3.14 24.27 7.75
N ALA A 144 -3.38 25.30 8.56
CA ALA A 144 -2.62 25.51 9.78
C ALA A 144 -2.84 24.33 10.75
N VAL A 145 -1.76 23.65 11.14
CA VAL A 145 -1.78 22.58 12.14
C VAL A 145 -1.56 23.18 13.51
N LYS A 146 -2.50 22.98 14.43
CA LYS A 146 -2.34 23.41 15.83
C LYS A 146 -1.39 22.46 16.55
N ALA A 147 -0.30 22.97 17.13
CA ALA A 147 0.62 22.19 17.97
C ALA A 147 0.05 21.92 19.39
N SER A 148 -1.24 21.62 19.47
CA SER A 148 -1.95 21.28 20.69
C SER A 148 -3.02 20.25 20.36
N LEU A 149 -2.97 19.11 21.03
CA LEU A 149 -3.89 17.99 20.86
C LEU A 149 -4.49 17.61 22.22
N PRO A 150 -5.48 18.37 22.72
CA PRO A 150 -5.98 18.20 24.07
C PRO A 150 -6.77 16.92 24.30
N LEU A 151 -7.29 16.26 23.25
CA LEU A 151 -7.99 14.98 23.36
C LEU A 151 -7.06 13.87 23.86
N PHE A 152 -5.79 13.90 23.47
CA PHE A 152 -4.83 12.84 23.77
C PHE A 152 -3.75 13.26 24.77
N THR A 153 -3.16 12.29 25.46
CA THR A 153 -1.96 12.44 26.28
C THR A 153 -0.82 11.61 25.70
N PRO A 154 0.26 12.24 25.20
CA PRO A 154 1.39 11.51 24.66
C PRO A 154 2.21 10.86 25.78
N LYS A 155 2.47 9.56 25.63
CA LYS A 155 3.28 8.73 26.53
C LYS A 155 4.30 7.94 25.70
N PRO A 156 5.59 8.36 25.70
CA PRO A 156 6.61 7.63 24.96
C PRO A 156 6.89 6.28 25.61
N PHE A 157 7.14 5.27 24.78
CA PHE A 157 7.50 3.91 25.19
C PHE A 157 8.92 3.57 24.70
N TYR A 158 9.70 2.98 25.60
CA TYR A 158 11.09 2.59 25.39
C TYR A 158 11.33 1.16 25.86
N PHE A 159 12.06 0.37 25.07
CA PHE A 159 12.61 -0.88 25.57
C PHE A 159 13.84 -0.62 26.45
N LYS A 160 13.88 -1.23 27.65
CA LYS A 160 14.96 -1.02 28.63
C LYS A 160 16.38 -1.30 28.10
N HIS A 161 16.51 -2.22 27.15
CA HIS A 161 17.81 -2.72 26.67
C HIS A 161 18.01 -2.57 25.15
N ARG A 162 17.07 -1.93 24.43
CA ARG A 162 17.15 -1.76 22.97
C ARG A 162 17.00 -0.28 22.64
N LYS A 163 18.12 0.34 22.30
CA LYS A 163 18.21 1.80 22.16
C LYS A 163 17.71 2.34 20.81
N LEU A 164 17.74 1.53 19.75
CA LEU A 164 17.36 2.01 18.41
C LEU A 164 15.88 1.73 18.11
N PRO A 165 15.07 2.76 17.82
CA PRO A 165 13.68 2.59 17.38
C PRO A 165 13.62 2.11 15.93
N LEU A 166 13.40 0.80 15.77
CA LEU A 166 13.32 0.11 14.48
C LEU A 166 12.01 -0.70 14.36
N THR A 167 10.91 -0.14 14.85
CA THR A 167 9.60 -0.81 14.88
C THR A 167 9.07 -0.99 13.45
N THR A 168 8.72 -2.22 13.08
CA THR A 168 8.14 -2.56 11.75
C THR A 168 6.68 -2.96 11.82
N LEU A 169 6.18 -3.30 13.02
CA LEU A 169 4.79 -3.70 13.26
C LEU A 169 4.31 -3.10 14.58
N THR A 170 3.08 -2.63 14.59
CA THR A 170 2.32 -2.29 15.81
C THR A 170 0.91 -2.78 15.59
N LYS A 171 0.42 -3.69 16.43
CA LYS A 171 -0.92 -4.28 16.30
C LYS A 171 -1.60 -4.40 17.66
N PHE A 172 -2.83 -3.91 17.75
CA PHE A 172 -3.67 -4.06 18.92
C PHE A 172 -4.45 -5.38 18.88
N ASP A 173 -4.44 -6.09 20.00
CA ASP A 173 -5.24 -7.29 20.24
C ASP A 173 -6.42 -6.93 21.14
N ALA A 174 -7.57 -6.67 20.53
CA ALA A 174 -8.79 -6.32 21.24
C ALA A 174 -9.27 -7.45 22.18
N ALA A 175 -9.12 -8.72 21.79
CA ALA A 175 -9.59 -9.85 22.58
C ALA A 175 -8.75 -10.05 23.85
N GLY A 176 -7.42 -9.91 23.73
CA GLY A 176 -6.51 -10.07 24.85
C GLY A 176 -6.25 -8.79 25.65
N GLY A 177 -6.58 -7.60 25.12
CA GLY A 177 -6.13 -6.32 25.67
C GLY A 177 -4.61 -6.22 25.69
N ARG A 178 -3.97 -6.56 24.56
CA ARG A 178 -2.51 -6.61 24.39
C ARG A 178 -2.08 -5.78 23.19
N LEU A 179 -0.79 -5.48 23.13
CA LEU A 179 -0.17 -4.83 21.98
C LEU A 179 1.03 -5.64 21.50
N PHE A 180 1.08 -5.91 20.20
CA PHE A 180 2.19 -6.57 19.54
C PHE A 180 3.09 -5.54 18.86
N LEU A 181 4.39 -5.62 19.10
CA LEU A 181 5.39 -4.79 18.45
C LEU A 181 6.45 -5.65 17.76
N GLY A 182 6.62 -5.47 16.45
CA GLY A 182 7.70 -6.10 15.68
C GLY A 182 8.85 -5.13 15.42
N ASP A 183 10.08 -5.62 15.31
CA ASP A 183 11.24 -4.81 14.91
C ASP A 183 12.02 -5.37 13.72
N GLN A 184 12.84 -4.51 13.11
CA GLN A 184 13.75 -4.86 12.01
C GLN A 184 14.74 -5.96 12.38
N GLU A 185 15.02 -6.12 13.67
CA GLU A 185 15.92 -7.16 14.10
C GLU A 185 15.27 -8.53 14.00
N ASN A 186 13.95 -8.68 13.74
CA ASN A 186 13.12 -9.90 13.71
C ASN A 186 12.56 -10.32 15.07
N ASN A 187 12.31 -9.39 15.97
CA ASN A 187 11.68 -9.69 17.26
C ASN A 187 10.22 -9.28 17.21
N LEU A 188 9.38 -10.04 17.90
CA LEU A 188 7.98 -9.71 18.15
C LEU A 188 7.76 -9.70 19.65
N PHE A 189 7.42 -8.55 20.19
CA PHE A 189 7.15 -8.32 21.60
C PHE A 189 5.65 -8.29 21.85
N ILE A 190 5.23 -8.84 22.98
CA ILE A 190 3.86 -8.78 23.45
C ILE A 190 3.84 -7.92 24.71
N LEU A 191 3.12 -6.81 24.66
CA LEU A 191 2.92 -5.91 25.78
C LEU A 191 1.52 -6.11 26.37
N GLY A 192 1.42 -6.11 27.70
CA GLY A 192 0.14 -6.05 28.40
C GLY A 192 -0.41 -4.63 28.51
N LYS A 193 -1.56 -4.47 29.17
CA LYS A 193 -2.28 -3.20 29.36
C LYS A 193 -1.45 -2.05 29.92
N GLU A 194 -0.49 -2.35 30.79
CA GLU A 194 0.41 -1.35 31.40
C GLU A 194 1.64 -1.03 30.53
N LEU A 195 1.67 -1.50 29.27
CA LEU A 195 2.81 -1.46 28.35
C LEU A 195 4.05 -2.20 28.89
N LYS A 196 3.89 -3.09 29.87
CA LYS A 196 4.95 -4.00 30.30
C LYS A 196 5.08 -5.14 29.30
N GLN A 197 6.30 -5.44 28.87
CA GLN A 197 6.57 -6.63 28.08
C GLN A 197 6.23 -7.87 28.91
N ILE A 198 5.26 -8.65 28.43
CA ILE A 198 4.81 -9.90 29.06
C ILE A 198 5.37 -11.13 28.36
N ASP A 199 5.75 -11.00 27.08
CA ASP A 199 6.32 -12.10 26.29
C ASP A 199 7.10 -11.55 25.08
N SER A 200 7.86 -12.42 24.42
CA SER A 200 8.53 -12.12 23.15
C SER A 200 8.93 -13.38 22.39
N LEU A 201 8.97 -13.29 21.06
CA LEU A 201 9.48 -14.35 20.19
C LEU A 201 10.43 -13.81 19.12
N ARG A 202 11.30 -14.70 18.65
CA ARG A 202 12.18 -14.49 17.50
C ARG A 202 11.49 -14.98 16.23
N LEU A 203 11.45 -14.13 15.21
CA LEU A 203 10.91 -14.44 13.90
C LEU A 203 12.03 -14.72 12.88
N GLU A 204 11.67 -15.32 11.75
CA GLU A 204 12.59 -15.60 10.64
C GLU A 204 13.05 -14.31 9.95
N SER A 205 12.16 -13.33 9.84
CA SER A 205 12.40 -11.99 9.28
C SER A 205 11.45 -10.97 9.93
N PRO A 206 11.57 -9.65 9.67
CA PRO A 206 10.71 -8.66 10.30
C PRO A 206 9.24 -8.90 9.97
N ALA A 207 8.39 -8.74 10.98
CA ALA A 207 6.95 -8.87 10.80
C ALA A 207 6.40 -7.73 9.93
N ALA A 208 5.59 -8.09 8.94
CA ALA A 208 4.83 -7.18 8.10
C ALA A 208 3.40 -7.01 8.61
N ASP A 209 2.77 -8.11 9.04
CA ASP A 209 1.40 -8.14 9.52
C ASP A 209 1.20 -9.29 10.51
N ILE A 210 0.14 -9.20 11.31
CA ILE A 210 -0.24 -10.22 12.28
C ILE A 210 -1.76 -10.32 12.39
N TYR A 211 -2.25 -11.55 12.39
CA TYR A 211 -3.63 -11.87 12.71
C TYR A 211 -3.71 -12.62 14.03
N ILE A 212 -4.51 -12.13 14.97
CA ILE A 212 -4.69 -12.75 16.29
C ILE A 212 -6.07 -13.41 16.32
N ASN A 213 -6.10 -14.72 16.56
CA ASN A 213 -7.33 -15.47 16.71
C ASN A 213 -7.94 -15.22 18.11
N PRO A 214 -9.27 -15.38 18.28
CA PRO A 214 -9.93 -15.22 19.58
C PRO A 214 -9.40 -16.14 20.69
N ASP A 215 -8.86 -17.31 20.34
CA ASP A 215 -8.24 -18.25 21.28
C ASP A 215 -6.83 -17.82 21.75
N GLY A 216 -6.34 -16.69 21.26
CA GLY A 216 -5.03 -16.12 21.59
C GLY A 216 -3.87 -16.67 20.75
N SER A 217 -4.09 -17.69 19.91
CA SER A 217 -3.13 -18.09 18.87
C SER A 217 -3.05 -17.00 17.80
N PHE A 218 -1.94 -16.88 17.09
CA PHE A 218 -1.77 -15.83 16.09
C PHE A 218 -0.97 -16.30 14.89
N LYS A 219 -1.13 -15.61 13.76
CA LYS A 219 -0.40 -15.86 12.51
C LYS A 219 0.44 -14.62 12.19
N VAL A 220 1.74 -14.80 12.00
CA VAL A 220 2.66 -13.71 11.67
C VAL A 220 3.07 -13.83 10.22
N LEU A 221 2.84 -12.77 9.45
CA LEU A 221 3.36 -12.61 8.11
C LEU A 221 4.72 -11.91 8.19
N THR A 222 5.76 -12.52 7.63
CA THR A 222 7.11 -11.95 7.64
C THR A 222 7.58 -11.62 6.22
N LEU A 223 8.29 -10.50 6.08
CA LEU A 223 8.67 -9.90 4.79
C LEU A 223 9.71 -10.73 4.00
N GLY A 224 10.55 -11.48 4.69
CA GLY A 224 11.78 -12.05 4.17
C GLY A 224 12.88 -11.00 4.07
N VAL A 225 12.83 -10.17 3.03
CA VAL A 225 13.84 -9.13 2.74
C VAL A 225 13.20 -7.76 2.93
N LEU A 226 13.76 -6.95 3.84
CA LEU A 226 13.25 -5.61 4.13
C LEU A 226 13.48 -4.63 2.97
N GLN A 227 14.67 -4.69 2.36
CA GLN A 227 15.03 -3.85 1.21
C GLN A 227 14.24 -4.25 -0.04
N PRO A 228 14.08 -3.34 -1.03
CA PRO A 228 13.44 -3.66 -2.30
C PRO A 228 14.01 -4.93 -2.92
N SER A 229 13.15 -5.96 -3.08
CA SER A 229 13.55 -7.26 -3.58
C SER A 229 12.37 -8.05 -4.13
N ASP A 230 12.62 -8.83 -5.18
CA ASP A 230 11.73 -9.84 -5.76
C ASP A 230 12.01 -11.25 -5.22
N ARG A 231 12.89 -11.41 -4.24
CA ARG A 231 13.19 -12.73 -3.66
C ARG A 231 12.03 -13.28 -2.85
N ASN A 232 11.72 -14.54 -3.11
CA ASN A 232 10.67 -15.31 -2.44
C ASN A 232 11.11 -15.80 -1.06
N LYS A 233 11.26 -14.88 -0.09
CA LYS A 233 11.75 -15.19 1.27
C LYS A 233 10.73 -14.90 2.37
N GLY A 234 9.56 -14.35 2.03
CA GLY A 234 8.50 -14.14 3.00
C GLY A 234 7.80 -15.44 3.39
N SER A 235 7.18 -15.43 4.57
CA SER A 235 6.46 -16.59 5.10
C SER A 235 5.25 -16.15 5.93
N LEU A 236 4.27 -17.04 6.05
CA LEU A 236 3.17 -16.93 7.00
C LEU A 236 3.22 -18.13 7.96
N THR A 237 3.38 -17.85 9.25
CA THR A 237 3.55 -18.88 10.28
C THR A 237 2.53 -18.68 11.39
N GLN A 238 1.83 -19.77 11.75
CA GLN A 238 0.94 -19.80 12.91
C GLN A 238 1.73 -20.13 14.18
N TYR A 239 1.41 -19.45 15.27
CA TYR A 239 1.98 -19.65 16.58
C TYR A 239 0.86 -19.97 17.58
N ALA A 240 0.99 -21.11 18.25
CA ALA A 240 0.13 -21.50 19.37
C ALA A 240 0.94 -21.51 20.66
N ARG A 241 0.41 -20.89 21.72
CA ARG A 241 1.08 -20.83 23.02
C ARG A 241 0.87 -22.14 23.77
N ASN A 242 1.96 -22.78 24.18
CA ASN A 242 1.95 -24.00 24.96
C ASN A 242 1.70 -23.70 26.46
N PRO A 243 1.26 -24.69 27.26
CA PRO A 243 1.05 -24.51 28.70
C PRO A 243 2.29 -24.06 29.48
N ASP A 244 3.49 -24.41 28.99
CA ASP A 244 4.78 -24.00 29.57
C ASP A 244 5.20 -22.57 29.19
N GLY A 245 4.39 -21.87 28.39
CA GLY A 245 4.62 -20.51 27.92
C GLY A 245 5.46 -20.40 26.64
N THR A 246 5.96 -21.51 26.09
CA THR A 246 6.62 -21.53 24.78
C THR A 246 5.62 -21.42 23.64
N TYR A 247 6.10 -21.24 22.40
CA TYR A 247 5.26 -21.21 21.20
C TYR A 247 5.57 -22.38 20.28
N THR A 248 4.54 -23.10 19.86
CA THR A 248 4.62 -24.03 18.73
C THR A 248 4.40 -23.27 17.44
N ALA A 249 5.41 -23.25 16.56
CA ALA A 249 5.35 -22.62 15.25
C ALA A 249 4.95 -23.65 14.17
N GLN A 250 3.91 -23.34 13.39
CA GLN A 250 3.46 -24.12 12.25
C GLN A 250 3.50 -23.24 10.99
N PRO A 251 4.47 -23.44 10.08
CA PRO A 251 4.47 -22.74 8.79
C PRO A 251 3.20 -23.07 8.01
N LEU A 252 2.52 -22.05 7.49
CA LEU A 252 1.33 -22.18 6.66
C LEU A 252 1.67 -21.93 5.19
N LEU A 253 2.39 -20.84 4.92
CA LEU A 253 2.81 -20.43 3.58
C LEU A 253 4.30 -20.06 3.60
N GLN A 254 5.02 -20.43 2.55
CA GLN A 254 6.46 -20.17 2.40
C GLN A 254 6.76 -19.64 0.99
N ALA A 255 7.96 -19.10 0.82
CA ALA A 255 8.42 -18.56 -0.46
C ALA A 255 7.50 -17.46 -1.04
N LEU A 256 6.98 -16.61 -0.16
CA LEU A 256 6.17 -15.45 -0.53
C LEU A 256 7.07 -14.31 -1.04
N ASN A 257 6.56 -13.56 -2.02
CA ASN A 257 7.29 -12.50 -2.70
C ASN A 257 7.11 -11.17 -1.97
N ARG A 258 7.94 -10.95 -0.92
CA ARG A 258 7.93 -9.77 -0.05
C ARG A 258 6.50 -9.37 0.36
N PRO A 259 5.80 -10.23 1.11
CA PRO A 259 4.40 -10.02 1.45
C PRO A 259 4.26 -8.94 2.53
N VAL A 260 3.23 -8.10 2.41
CA VAL A 260 3.04 -6.92 3.28
C VAL A 260 1.73 -6.95 4.06
N GLU A 261 0.75 -7.74 3.63
CA GLU A 261 -0.53 -7.91 4.33
C GLU A 261 -1.13 -9.28 4.02
N ALA A 262 -1.84 -9.85 5.01
CA ALA A 262 -2.67 -11.02 4.84
C ALA A 262 -4.07 -10.79 5.43
N SER A 263 -5.10 -11.05 4.63
CA SER A 263 -6.50 -11.00 5.07
C SER A 263 -7.12 -12.40 5.07
N TYR A 264 -8.09 -12.62 5.95
CA TYR A 264 -8.63 -13.95 6.24
C TYR A 264 -10.15 -13.94 6.10
N THR A 265 -10.68 -14.74 5.18
CA THR A 265 -12.14 -14.81 4.91
C THR A 265 -12.47 -16.05 4.09
N ASP A 266 -13.72 -16.51 4.12
CA ASP A 266 -14.19 -17.61 3.27
C ASP A 266 -14.65 -17.05 1.91
N LEU A 267 -13.78 -17.10 0.89
CA LEU A 267 -14.04 -16.46 -0.40
C LEU A 267 -14.94 -17.30 -1.32
N ASN A 268 -14.95 -18.63 -1.16
CA ASN A 268 -15.77 -19.53 -1.96
C ASN A 268 -17.02 -20.04 -1.23
N GLN A 269 -17.24 -19.60 0.01
CA GLN A 269 -18.38 -19.94 0.86
C GLN A 269 -18.49 -21.44 1.15
N ASP A 270 -17.35 -22.12 1.34
CA ASP A 270 -17.31 -23.55 1.67
C ASP A 270 -17.18 -23.85 3.16
N GLY A 271 -17.14 -22.80 3.99
CA GLY A 271 -17.01 -22.88 5.44
C GLY A 271 -15.56 -22.88 5.93
N LEU A 272 -14.56 -22.83 5.05
CA LEU A 272 -13.14 -22.76 5.41
C LEU A 272 -12.63 -21.32 5.23
N THR A 273 -11.92 -20.82 6.24
CA THR A 273 -11.24 -19.52 6.11
C THR A 273 -10.06 -19.63 5.16
N ASP A 274 -10.11 -18.88 4.07
CA ASP A 274 -9.01 -18.69 3.12
C ASP A 274 -8.09 -17.54 3.54
N ILE A 275 -7.00 -17.37 2.78
CA ILE A 275 -6.03 -16.30 3.01
C ILE A 275 -5.81 -15.53 1.71
N VAL A 276 -5.95 -14.21 1.75
CA VAL A 276 -5.57 -13.31 0.66
C VAL A 276 -4.28 -12.61 1.05
N VAL A 277 -3.22 -12.76 0.25
CA VAL A 277 -1.91 -12.18 0.54
C VAL A 277 -1.52 -11.16 -0.53
N CYS A 278 -1.17 -9.97 -0.06
CA CYS A 278 -0.54 -8.92 -0.85
C CYS A 278 0.95 -9.19 -0.97
N ASN A 279 1.39 -9.81 -2.07
CA ASN A 279 2.81 -9.97 -2.37
C ASN A 279 3.29 -8.72 -3.11
N TYR A 280 3.93 -7.81 -2.36
CA TYR A 280 4.32 -6.49 -2.87
C TYR A 280 5.43 -6.60 -3.91
N GLY A 281 6.44 -7.44 -3.65
CA GLY A 281 7.62 -7.63 -4.50
C GLY A 281 8.47 -6.37 -4.69
N ASN A 282 9.03 -6.18 -5.89
CA ASN A 282 9.74 -4.94 -6.27
C ASN A 282 9.52 -4.60 -7.75
N HIS A 283 9.96 -5.45 -8.66
CA HIS A 283 9.62 -5.36 -10.09
C HIS A 283 8.53 -6.35 -10.49
N THR A 284 8.36 -7.39 -9.69
CA THR A 284 7.28 -8.35 -9.75
C THR A 284 6.41 -8.22 -8.50
N GLY A 285 5.30 -8.95 -8.47
CA GLY A 285 4.37 -8.97 -7.34
C GLY A 285 3.03 -9.54 -7.78
N LYS A 286 2.17 -9.83 -6.82
CA LYS A 286 0.88 -10.45 -7.08
C LYS A 286 -0.07 -10.32 -5.90
N LEU A 287 -1.36 -10.20 -6.21
CA LEU A 287 -2.41 -10.51 -5.28
C LEU A 287 -2.76 -12.00 -5.41
N VAL A 288 -2.74 -12.71 -4.29
CA VAL A 288 -2.92 -14.16 -4.27
C VAL A 288 -3.98 -14.55 -3.28
N TRP A 289 -4.93 -15.37 -3.72
CA TRP A 289 -5.85 -16.10 -2.88
C TRP A 289 -5.30 -17.51 -2.64
N PHE A 290 -4.99 -17.82 -1.39
CA PHE A 290 -4.67 -19.16 -0.92
C PHE A 290 -5.96 -19.82 -0.45
N LEU A 291 -6.55 -20.64 -1.33
CA LEU A 291 -7.77 -21.39 -1.07
C LEU A 291 -7.47 -22.51 -0.08
N ASN A 292 -8.18 -22.54 1.04
CA ASN A 292 -8.05 -23.55 2.05
C ASN A 292 -8.70 -24.87 1.58
N LYS A 293 -7.91 -25.94 1.53
CA LYS A 293 -8.34 -27.30 1.17
C LYS A 293 -8.62 -28.16 2.40
N GLY A 294 -8.60 -27.56 3.59
CA GLY A 294 -8.69 -28.23 4.88
C GLY A 294 -7.32 -28.57 5.46
N ASN A 295 -7.28 -28.80 6.77
CA ASN A 295 -6.06 -29.21 7.50
C ASN A 295 -4.85 -28.31 7.21
N ASN A 296 -5.04 -26.99 7.10
CA ASN A 296 -4.00 -26.01 6.77
C ASN A 296 -3.26 -26.25 5.44
N HIS A 297 -3.87 -26.96 4.49
CA HIS A 297 -3.36 -27.08 3.13
C HIS A 297 -3.99 -26.02 2.24
N TYR A 298 -3.17 -25.28 1.50
CA TYR A 298 -3.63 -24.18 0.67
C TYR A 298 -3.27 -24.37 -0.80
N GLU A 299 -4.21 -24.06 -1.68
CA GLU A 299 -4.02 -24.01 -3.14
C GLU A 299 -3.81 -22.55 -3.56
N GLU A 300 -2.73 -22.26 -4.28
CA GLU A 300 -2.43 -20.91 -4.77
C GLU A 300 -3.31 -20.54 -5.97
N LYS A 301 -4.09 -19.47 -5.85
CA LYS A 301 -4.84 -18.84 -6.94
C LYS A 301 -4.40 -17.39 -7.13
N ILE A 302 -3.73 -17.12 -8.24
CA ILE A 302 -3.30 -15.75 -8.58
C ILE A 302 -4.52 -14.97 -9.06
N LEU A 303 -4.86 -13.88 -8.34
CA LEU A 303 -5.95 -12.98 -8.72
C LEU A 303 -5.46 -11.95 -9.74
N THR A 304 -4.29 -11.35 -9.49
CA THR A 304 -3.62 -10.46 -10.44
C THR A 304 -2.10 -10.47 -10.25
N LYS A 305 -1.34 -10.15 -11.30
CA LYS A 305 0.14 -10.12 -11.32
C LYS A 305 0.69 -8.69 -11.31
N VAL A 306 0.00 -7.80 -10.60
CA VAL A 306 0.41 -6.40 -10.49
C VAL A 306 1.41 -6.24 -9.33
N PRO A 307 2.64 -5.74 -9.60
CA PRO A 307 3.59 -5.38 -8.55
C PRO A 307 3.03 -4.31 -7.61
N GLY A 308 3.54 -4.24 -6.39
CA GLY A 308 3.11 -3.24 -5.43
C GLY A 308 1.72 -3.50 -4.84
N SER A 309 1.20 -4.74 -4.94
CA SER A 309 0.00 -5.15 -4.20
C SER A 309 0.25 -4.89 -2.71
N ARG A 310 -0.42 -3.86 -2.15
CA ARG A 310 -0.03 -3.25 -0.88
C ARG A 310 -1.01 -3.49 0.24
N ASN A 311 -2.30 -3.30 -0.05
CA ASN A 311 -3.36 -3.51 0.93
C ASN A 311 -4.63 -4.01 0.26
N VAL A 312 -5.43 -4.78 1.00
CA VAL A 312 -6.78 -5.17 0.58
C VAL A 312 -7.83 -4.84 1.64
N VAL A 313 -9.04 -4.54 1.17
CA VAL A 313 -10.25 -4.51 1.99
C VAL A 313 -11.22 -5.54 1.43
N ILE A 314 -11.72 -6.44 2.29
CA ILE A 314 -12.66 -7.48 1.88
C ILE A 314 -14.03 -7.18 2.45
N LYS A 315 -15.01 -6.98 1.57
CA LYS A 315 -16.40 -6.64 1.90
C LYS A 315 -17.31 -7.00 0.74
N ASP A 316 -18.59 -7.20 0.99
CA ASP A 316 -19.60 -7.29 -0.06
C ASP A 316 -19.91 -5.88 -0.60
N PHE A 317 -19.19 -5.47 -1.65
CA PHE A 317 -19.27 -4.11 -2.22
C PHE A 317 -20.44 -3.95 -3.19
N ASN A 318 -20.99 -5.05 -3.72
CA ASN A 318 -22.15 -5.05 -4.61
C ASN A 318 -23.45 -5.54 -3.94
N ARG A 319 -23.39 -5.93 -2.66
CA ARG A 319 -24.49 -6.41 -1.83
C ARG A 319 -25.13 -7.71 -2.34
N ASP A 320 -24.32 -8.60 -2.93
CA ASP A 320 -24.78 -9.89 -3.47
C ASP A 320 -24.63 -11.08 -2.51
N GLY A 321 -24.12 -10.82 -1.29
CA GLY A 321 -23.89 -11.80 -0.24
C GLY A 321 -22.54 -12.50 -0.34
N ARG A 322 -21.66 -12.14 -1.28
CA ARG A 322 -20.30 -12.69 -1.41
C ARG A 322 -19.25 -11.64 -1.06
N PRO A 323 -18.13 -12.06 -0.45
CA PRO A 323 -17.01 -11.16 -0.18
C PRO A 323 -16.29 -10.81 -1.49
N ASP A 324 -16.25 -9.52 -1.80
CA ASP A 324 -15.41 -8.94 -2.86
C ASP A 324 -14.08 -8.43 -2.27
N ILE A 325 -13.10 -8.16 -3.12
CA ILE A 325 -11.77 -7.69 -2.70
C ILE A 325 -11.48 -6.34 -3.35
N MET A 326 -11.27 -5.29 -2.56
CA MET A 326 -10.69 -4.03 -3.02
C MET A 326 -9.18 -4.09 -2.82
N LEU A 327 -8.40 -3.91 -3.88
CA LEU A 327 -6.94 -3.92 -3.86
C LEU A 327 -6.39 -2.51 -4.08
N LEU A 328 -5.48 -2.08 -3.20
CA LEU A 328 -4.55 -1.01 -3.49
C LEU A 328 -3.25 -1.57 -4.10
N ALA A 329 -2.94 -1.16 -5.32
CA ALA A 329 -1.67 -1.45 -5.99
C ALA A 329 -0.83 -0.18 -6.11
N ALA A 330 0.37 -0.19 -5.52
CA ALA A 330 1.34 0.90 -5.50
C ALA A 330 2.44 0.75 -6.57
N GLN A 331 3.38 1.71 -6.62
CA GLN A 331 4.58 1.74 -7.48
C GLN A 331 4.30 1.76 -8.99
N ALA A 332 3.93 0.62 -9.56
CA ALA A 332 3.86 0.45 -11.01
C ALA A 332 2.57 1.04 -11.60
N SER A 333 1.41 0.57 -11.11
CA SER A 333 0.11 0.98 -11.65
C SER A 333 -0.50 2.17 -10.91
N GLU A 334 -0.21 2.32 -9.61
CA GLU A 334 -0.78 3.31 -8.69
C GLU A 334 -2.31 3.39 -8.85
N SER A 335 -3.02 2.36 -8.38
CA SER A 335 -4.45 2.15 -8.67
C SER A 335 -5.21 1.47 -7.54
N ILE A 336 -6.53 1.61 -7.58
CA ILE A 336 -7.45 0.84 -6.74
C ILE A 336 -8.38 0.06 -7.66
N SER A 337 -8.42 -1.26 -7.49
CA SER A 337 -9.27 -2.19 -8.23
C SER A 337 -10.21 -2.95 -7.31
N LEU A 338 -11.45 -3.18 -7.76
CA LEU A 338 -12.41 -4.08 -7.13
C LEU A 338 -12.45 -5.41 -7.88
N PHE A 339 -12.32 -6.51 -7.16
CA PHE A 339 -12.51 -7.86 -7.65
C PHE A 339 -13.86 -8.35 -7.12
N PHE A 340 -14.89 -8.26 -7.97
CA PHE A 340 -16.24 -8.71 -7.64
C PHE A 340 -16.31 -10.24 -7.73
N ASN A 341 -16.73 -10.87 -6.64
CA ASN A 341 -16.82 -12.32 -6.55
C ASN A 341 -18.06 -12.82 -7.29
N GLN A 342 -17.84 -13.53 -8.40
CA GLN A 342 -18.90 -14.12 -9.24
C GLN A 342 -19.31 -15.52 -8.76
N GLY A 343 -18.79 -15.95 -7.61
CA GLY A 343 -19.01 -17.28 -7.04
C GLY A 343 -18.10 -18.35 -7.64
N LYS A 344 -18.00 -19.47 -6.90
CA LYS A 344 -17.15 -20.63 -7.25
C LYS A 344 -15.68 -20.25 -7.48
N GLY A 345 -15.22 -19.17 -6.84
CA GLY A 345 -13.86 -18.67 -6.94
C GLY A 345 -13.51 -17.94 -8.23
N ASN A 346 -14.50 -17.38 -8.93
CA ASN A 346 -14.27 -16.49 -10.07
C ASN A 346 -14.42 -15.04 -9.62
N PHE A 347 -13.54 -14.17 -10.13
CA PHE A 347 -13.58 -12.74 -9.83
C PHE A 347 -13.62 -11.92 -11.12
N GLU A 348 -14.42 -10.87 -11.13
CA GLU A 348 -14.43 -9.84 -12.16
C GLU A 348 -13.68 -8.60 -11.65
N GLU A 349 -12.59 -8.23 -12.30
CA GLU A 349 -11.81 -7.04 -11.94
C GLU A 349 -12.39 -5.78 -12.59
N LYS A 350 -12.65 -4.75 -11.78
CA LYS A 350 -12.97 -3.38 -12.19
C LYS A 350 -11.98 -2.43 -11.52
N GLN A 351 -11.11 -1.79 -12.30
CA GLN A 351 -10.31 -0.68 -11.81
C GLN A 351 -11.23 0.53 -11.54
N VAL A 352 -11.25 1.03 -10.31
CA VAL A 352 -12.15 2.12 -9.89
C VAL A 352 -11.45 3.46 -9.74
N LEU A 353 -10.16 3.48 -9.39
CA LEU A 353 -9.35 4.69 -9.30
C LEU A 353 -7.94 4.44 -9.85
N ARG A 354 -7.32 5.49 -10.36
CA ARG A 354 -5.94 5.48 -10.87
C ARG A 354 -5.25 6.79 -10.60
N PHE A 355 -3.95 6.71 -10.31
CA PHE A 355 -3.12 7.85 -9.94
C PHE A 355 -1.86 7.90 -10.82
N PRO A 356 -1.17 9.04 -10.87
CA PRO A 356 0.15 9.11 -11.49
C PRO A 356 1.14 8.13 -10.84
N PRO A 357 2.06 7.51 -11.62
CA PRO A 357 2.98 6.45 -11.15
C PRO A 357 3.98 6.88 -10.07
N VAL A 358 4.02 8.17 -9.72
CA VAL A 358 4.95 8.74 -8.73
C VAL A 358 4.23 9.30 -7.49
N TYR A 359 2.93 9.00 -7.36
CA TYR A 359 2.14 9.39 -6.19
C TYR A 359 2.60 8.70 -4.91
N GLY A 360 3.13 7.47 -4.99
CA GLY A 360 3.58 6.74 -3.82
C GLY A 360 2.43 6.28 -2.95
N SER A 361 1.44 5.58 -3.53
CA SER A 361 0.31 5.04 -2.77
C SER A 361 0.80 4.21 -1.59
N SER A 362 0.29 4.51 -0.41
CA SER A 362 0.84 3.97 0.83
C SER A 362 -0.16 3.16 1.64
N TYR A 363 -1.41 3.62 1.73
CA TYR A 363 -2.45 2.92 2.48
C TYR A 363 -3.86 3.22 1.95
N LEU A 364 -4.78 2.30 2.23
CA LEU A 364 -6.19 2.36 1.90
C LEU A 364 -7.00 1.88 3.12
N GLU A 365 -8.06 2.61 3.45
CA GLU A 365 -9.11 2.17 4.38
C GLU A 365 -10.47 2.52 3.78
N VAL A 366 -11.51 1.79 4.19
CA VAL A 366 -12.89 1.99 3.73
C VAL A 366 -13.80 2.26 4.93
N ALA A 367 -14.56 3.34 4.87
CA ALA A 367 -15.54 3.74 5.87
C ALA A 367 -16.68 4.53 5.20
N ASP A 368 -17.82 4.70 5.86
CA ASP A 368 -18.93 5.53 5.38
C ASP A 368 -18.80 6.93 6.00
N PHE A 369 -18.18 7.87 5.29
CA PHE A 369 -17.84 9.19 5.83
C PHE A 369 -19.01 10.17 5.77
N ASN A 370 -19.98 9.93 4.90
CA ASN A 370 -21.14 10.81 4.70
C ASN A 370 -22.46 10.20 5.21
N HIS A 371 -22.40 9.00 5.80
CA HIS A 371 -23.52 8.24 6.34
C HIS A 371 -24.62 7.92 5.31
N ASP A 372 -24.25 7.73 4.05
CA ASP A 372 -25.20 7.36 2.99
C ASP A 372 -25.39 5.84 2.84
N GLY A 373 -24.66 5.04 3.62
CA GLY A 373 -24.69 3.59 3.63
C GLY A 373 -23.80 2.94 2.56
N HIS A 374 -23.05 3.74 1.80
CA HIS A 374 -22.08 3.26 0.82
C HIS A 374 -20.65 3.41 1.34
N PRO A 375 -19.80 2.38 1.21
CA PRO A 375 -18.43 2.48 1.69
C PRO A 375 -17.62 3.43 0.79
N ASP A 376 -17.03 4.46 1.39
CA ASP A 376 -16.11 5.42 0.79
C ASP A 376 -14.66 5.00 0.99
N ILE A 377 -13.73 5.68 0.33
CA ILE A 377 -12.30 5.38 0.37
C ILE A 377 -11.53 6.49 1.09
N LEU A 378 -10.77 6.12 2.13
CA LEU A 378 -9.68 6.90 2.69
C LEU A 378 -8.36 6.41 2.08
N TYR A 379 -7.62 7.29 1.43
CA TYR A 379 -6.41 6.95 0.69
C TYR A 379 -5.24 7.85 1.09
N THR A 380 -4.07 7.27 1.30
CA THR A 380 -2.82 8.03 1.52
C THR A 380 -1.80 7.77 0.43
N ASN A 381 -1.10 8.84 0.07
CA ASN A 381 0.06 8.78 -0.81
C ASN A 381 1.16 9.69 -0.30
N GLY A 382 2.36 9.13 -0.20
CA GLY A 382 3.45 9.80 0.46
C GLY A 382 4.80 9.13 0.31
N ASP A 383 4.88 7.95 -0.31
CA ASP A 383 6.16 7.29 -0.49
C ASP A 383 7.10 8.14 -1.35
N ASN A 384 8.35 8.20 -0.91
CA ASN A 384 9.33 9.17 -1.40
C ASN A 384 10.75 8.60 -1.45
N ALA A 385 10.89 7.27 -1.41
CA ALA A 385 12.17 6.58 -1.42
C ALA A 385 12.59 6.03 -2.81
N ASP A 386 11.91 6.45 -3.88
CA ASP A 386 12.27 6.10 -5.26
C ASP A 386 13.43 6.99 -5.80
N TYR A 387 13.36 7.40 -7.08
CA TYR A 387 14.36 8.21 -7.77
C TYR A 387 14.51 9.65 -7.25
N SER A 388 13.68 10.08 -6.29
CA SER A 388 13.77 11.38 -5.64
C SER A 388 13.27 11.32 -4.20
N VAL A 389 14.02 11.91 -3.27
CA VAL A 389 13.51 12.29 -1.96
C VAL A 389 13.17 13.78 -2.01
N SER A 390 12.02 14.12 -2.61
CA SER A 390 11.61 15.52 -2.83
C SER A 390 10.22 15.79 -2.27
N LEU A 391 9.94 17.04 -1.89
CA LEU A 391 8.64 17.42 -1.36
C LEU A 391 7.63 17.53 -2.51
N LYS A 392 6.86 16.45 -2.72
CA LYS A 392 5.88 16.33 -3.81
C LYS A 392 4.53 16.92 -3.39
N ARG A 393 4.12 18.04 -4.00
CA ARG A 393 2.93 18.83 -3.61
C ARG A 393 1.60 18.07 -3.57
N TYR A 394 1.55 16.90 -4.19
CA TYR A 394 0.39 16.02 -4.28
C TYR A 394 0.39 14.90 -3.23
N HIS A 395 1.40 14.80 -2.37
CA HIS A 395 1.38 13.91 -1.21
C HIS A 395 0.31 14.35 -0.21
N GLY A 396 -0.41 13.39 0.35
CA GLY A 396 -1.39 13.68 1.37
C GLY A 396 -2.42 12.58 1.58
N ILE A 397 -3.57 13.01 2.10
CA ILE A 397 -4.69 12.17 2.49
C ILE A 397 -5.89 12.59 1.64
N ARG A 398 -6.64 11.62 1.10
CA ARG A 398 -7.84 11.86 0.29
C ARG A 398 -9.01 11.05 0.77
N ILE A 399 -10.20 11.64 0.62
CA ILE A 399 -11.48 10.91 0.73
C ILE A 399 -12.12 10.90 -0.65
N PHE A 400 -12.49 9.70 -1.10
CA PHE A 400 -13.30 9.51 -2.30
C PHE A 400 -14.67 8.96 -1.91
N LEU A 401 -15.72 9.74 -2.16
CA LEU A 401 -17.09 9.33 -1.88
C LEU A 401 -17.61 8.39 -2.97
N ASN A 402 -18.35 7.37 -2.55
CA ASN A 402 -18.98 6.38 -3.42
C ASN A 402 -20.39 6.84 -3.83
N ASP A 403 -20.72 6.77 -5.13
CA ASP A 403 -22.06 7.10 -5.63
C ASP A 403 -23.12 5.98 -5.44
N GLY A 404 -22.77 4.96 -4.66
CA GLY A 404 -23.55 3.75 -4.45
C GLY A 404 -23.51 2.74 -5.58
N ARG A 405 -22.73 3.00 -6.63
CA ARG A 405 -22.49 2.10 -7.77
C ARG A 405 -21.01 1.75 -7.93
N ASN A 406 -20.22 1.97 -6.87
CA ASN A 406 -18.78 1.81 -6.86
C ASN A 406 -18.10 2.67 -7.94
N ASN A 407 -18.60 3.90 -8.11
CA ASN A 407 -17.87 4.98 -8.77
C ASN A 407 -17.47 6.00 -7.70
N PHE A 408 -16.18 6.31 -7.65
CA PHE A 408 -15.60 7.07 -6.56
C PHE A 408 -15.16 8.45 -7.06
N LYS A 409 -15.50 9.50 -6.31
CA LYS A 409 -15.12 10.88 -6.63
C LYS A 409 -14.35 11.52 -5.47
N GLU A 410 -13.17 12.06 -5.78
CA GLU A 410 -12.40 12.84 -4.80
C GLU A 410 -13.27 13.98 -4.28
N SER A 411 -13.54 13.95 -2.98
CA SER A 411 -14.40 14.94 -2.31
C SER A 411 -13.63 15.76 -1.30
N TRP A 412 -12.45 15.29 -0.89
CA TRP A 412 -11.58 16.00 0.04
C TRP A 412 -10.12 15.59 -0.15
N PHE A 413 -9.21 16.56 0.01
CA PHE A 413 -7.76 16.37 -0.03
C PHE A 413 -7.09 17.24 1.05
N TYR A 414 -6.20 16.62 1.83
CA TYR A 414 -5.33 17.31 2.77
C TYR A 414 -3.86 17.11 2.40
N PRO A 415 -3.11 18.18 2.10
CA PRO A 415 -1.71 18.09 1.75
C PRO A 415 -0.88 17.71 2.96
N LEU A 416 -0.21 16.55 2.89
CA LEU A 416 0.68 16.05 3.94
C LEU A 416 1.83 15.31 3.28
N TYR A 417 3.00 15.94 3.25
CA TYR A 417 4.20 15.31 2.71
C TYR A 417 4.51 14.02 3.46
N GLY A 418 4.71 12.93 2.72
CA GLY A 418 5.10 11.68 3.33
C GLY A 418 3.98 10.88 3.96
N ALA A 419 2.72 11.26 3.77
CA ALA A 419 1.55 10.56 4.31
C ALA A 419 1.62 9.05 4.02
N SER A 420 1.91 8.26 5.04
CA SER A 420 2.22 6.83 4.91
C SER A 420 1.06 5.94 5.37
N LYS A 421 0.27 6.40 6.34
CA LYS A 421 -0.95 5.72 6.81
C LYS A 421 -1.90 6.74 7.43
N ALA A 422 -3.19 6.56 7.21
CA ALA A 422 -4.26 7.28 7.88
C ALA A 422 -5.34 6.27 8.28
N ILE A 423 -5.92 6.44 9.46
CA ILE A 423 -7.04 5.63 9.94
C ILE A 423 -8.22 6.50 10.36
N ALA A 424 -9.44 6.04 10.07
CA ALA A 424 -10.67 6.80 10.36
C ALA A 424 -11.50 6.20 11.50
N ARG A 425 -11.67 6.92 12.61
CA ARG A 425 -12.50 6.50 13.75
C ARG A 425 -13.17 7.73 14.34
N ASP A 426 -14.27 7.53 15.04
CA ASP A 426 -14.90 8.55 15.88
C ASP A 426 -14.14 8.66 17.21
N PHE A 427 -13.03 9.42 17.22
CA PHE A 427 -12.10 9.46 18.37
C PHE A 427 -12.63 10.32 19.51
N ASP A 428 -13.43 11.35 19.21
CA ASP A 428 -14.06 12.21 20.21
C ASP A 428 -15.52 11.81 20.55
N GLN A 429 -16.06 10.79 19.87
CA GLN A 429 -17.40 10.23 20.05
C GLN A 429 -18.53 11.22 19.77
N ASP A 430 -18.33 12.12 18.82
CA ASP A 430 -19.34 13.09 18.39
C ASP A 430 -20.25 12.58 17.26
N GLY A 431 -19.90 11.41 16.69
CA GLY A 431 -20.69 10.68 15.71
C GLY A 431 -20.22 10.84 14.27
N ASP A 432 -19.24 11.69 14.00
CA ASP A 432 -18.56 11.72 12.70
C ASP A 432 -17.18 11.04 12.74
N LEU A 433 -16.62 10.74 11.57
CA LEU A 433 -15.31 10.07 11.48
C LEU A 433 -14.19 11.11 11.42
N ASP A 434 -13.36 11.11 12.46
CA ASP A 434 -12.05 11.78 12.48
C ASP A 434 -10.99 10.95 11.75
N ILE A 435 -9.84 11.57 11.49
CA ILE A 435 -8.68 10.88 10.90
C ILE A 435 -7.43 11.09 11.75
N ALA A 436 -6.76 10.00 12.12
CA ALA A 436 -5.39 10.01 12.62
C ALA A 436 -4.44 9.60 11.49
N ALA A 437 -3.38 10.36 11.25
CA ALA A 437 -2.45 10.09 10.17
C ALA A 437 -0.99 10.25 10.59
N ILE A 438 -0.13 9.42 9.99
CA ILE A 438 1.32 9.51 10.10
C ILE A 438 1.94 9.84 8.75
N ALA A 439 3.07 10.54 8.82
CA ALA A 439 3.91 10.83 7.68
C ALA A 439 5.34 10.35 7.92
N PHE A 440 5.86 9.57 6.97
CA PHE A 440 7.22 9.04 7.01
C PHE A 440 8.24 9.93 6.28
N PHE A 441 7.79 10.79 5.37
CA PHE A 441 8.64 11.79 4.70
C PHE A 441 8.09 13.24 4.82
N PRO A 442 7.77 13.71 6.04
CA PRO A 442 7.31 15.08 6.22
C PRO A 442 8.43 16.09 5.93
N ASP A 443 8.05 17.36 5.73
CA ASP A 443 9.01 18.46 5.68
C ASP A 443 9.55 18.75 7.10
N PHE A 444 10.56 17.99 7.51
CA PHE A 444 11.19 18.18 8.83
C PHE A 444 11.90 19.53 8.99
N GLN A 445 12.13 20.29 7.91
CA GLN A 445 12.76 21.61 8.00
C GLN A 445 11.74 22.69 8.35
N GLN A 446 10.58 22.69 7.69
CA GLN A 446 9.57 23.75 7.86
C GLN A 446 8.40 23.34 8.74
N GLN A 447 8.06 22.05 8.77
CA GLN A 447 6.90 21.50 9.48
C GLN A 447 7.29 20.25 10.29
N PRO A 448 8.23 20.36 11.25
CA PRO A 448 8.81 19.21 11.95
C PRO A 448 7.81 18.37 12.78
N LEU A 449 6.64 18.93 13.11
CA LEU A 449 5.60 18.23 13.86
C LEU A 449 4.65 17.39 12.98
N ASN A 450 4.74 17.51 11.66
CA ASN A 450 3.81 16.84 10.74
C ASN A 450 4.08 15.34 10.56
N GLY A 451 5.02 14.75 11.31
CA GLY A 451 5.15 13.30 11.40
C GLY A 451 3.86 12.62 11.88
N PHE A 452 3.05 13.32 12.69
CA PHE A 452 1.70 12.91 13.06
C PHE A 452 0.73 14.08 12.89
N THR A 453 -0.45 13.82 12.36
CA THR A 453 -1.56 14.79 12.24
C THR A 453 -2.86 14.11 12.64
N TYR A 454 -3.60 14.73 13.55
CA TYR A 454 -5.00 14.42 13.84
C TYR A 454 -5.89 15.44 13.13
N LEU A 455 -6.93 14.95 12.48
CA LEU A 455 -7.89 15.71 11.69
C LEU A 455 -9.26 15.45 12.30
N GLU A 456 -9.67 16.40 13.14
CA GLU A 456 -10.98 16.39 13.79
C GLU A 456 -12.03 16.80 12.76
N ASN A 457 -12.99 15.94 12.46
CA ASN A 457 -14.06 16.31 11.54
C ASN A 457 -15.06 17.20 12.29
N LYS A 458 -15.51 18.26 11.62
CA LYS A 458 -16.47 19.26 12.16
C LYS A 458 -17.82 19.12 11.48
N GLY A 459 -18.12 17.91 10.99
CA GLY A 459 -19.20 17.60 10.08
C GLY A 459 -18.90 17.95 8.63
N ASN A 460 -19.58 17.23 7.73
CA ASN A 460 -19.55 17.43 6.27
C ASN A 460 -18.13 17.48 5.67
N LEU A 461 -17.22 16.64 6.17
CA LEU A 461 -15.82 16.55 5.72
C LEU A 461 -15.02 17.85 5.93
N GLN A 462 -15.40 18.66 6.92
CA GLN A 462 -14.65 19.87 7.28
C GLN A 462 -13.70 19.56 8.44
N PHE A 463 -12.42 19.39 8.14
CA PHE A 463 -11.46 18.94 9.15
C PHE A 463 -10.67 20.09 9.78
N ALA A 464 -10.49 20.04 11.11
CA ALA A 464 -9.55 20.85 11.86
C ALA A 464 -8.28 20.04 12.17
N ALA A 465 -7.12 20.53 11.74
CA ALA A 465 -5.84 19.84 11.90
C ALA A 465 -5.16 20.20 13.23
N ALA A 466 -4.70 19.17 13.95
CA ALA A 466 -3.94 19.29 15.18
C ALA A 466 -2.80 18.26 15.24
N THR A 467 -1.80 18.54 16.07
CA THR A 467 -0.70 17.64 16.41
C THR A 467 -0.26 17.90 17.85
N PHE A 468 0.69 17.12 18.36
CA PHE A 468 1.21 17.27 19.71
C PHE A 468 2.68 17.73 19.69
N PRO A 469 3.15 18.49 20.70
CA PRO A 469 4.50 19.05 20.71
C PRO A 469 5.63 18.01 20.55
N GLN A 470 5.42 16.78 21.02
CA GLN A 470 6.38 15.67 20.94
C GLN A 470 6.29 14.88 19.63
N ALA A 471 5.51 15.32 18.63
CA ALA A 471 5.33 14.58 17.37
C ALA A 471 6.63 14.40 16.58
N VAL A 472 7.66 15.24 16.81
CA VAL A 472 9.00 15.10 16.21
C VAL A 472 9.92 14.13 16.98
N ALA A 473 9.48 13.58 18.12
CA ALA A 473 10.33 12.75 18.98
C ALA A 473 10.70 11.39 18.36
N GLY A 474 9.94 10.91 17.38
CA GLY A 474 10.20 9.68 16.65
C GLY A 474 9.88 9.82 15.16
N HIS A 475 10.16 8.74 14.42
CA HIS A 475 9.96 8.67 12.98
C HIS A 475 8.90 7.62 12.67
N TRP A 476 7.64 8.03 12.63
CA TRP A 476 6.50 7.12 12.71
C TRP A 476 6.26 6.35 11.42
N LEU A 477 6.46 5.03 11.46
CA LEU A 477 6.24 4.11 10.35
C LEU A 477 4.91 3.36 10.46
N THR A 478 4.51 3.01 11.69
CA THR A 478 3.28 2.27 11.97
C THR A 478 2.31 3.11 12.78
N LEU A 479 1.02 2.90 12.54
CA LEU A 479 -0.10 3.56 13.22
C LEU A 479 -1.19 2.51 13.46
N GLU A 480 -1.66 2.43 14.70
CA GLU A 480 -2.72 1.52 15.13
C GLU A 480 -3.65 2.23 16.12
N ALA A 481 -4.93 1.84 16.17
CA ALA A 481 -5.89 2.30 17.15
C ALA A 481 -6.40 1.15 18.03
N GLY A 482 -6.72 1.44 19.29
CA GLY A 482 -7.28 0.45 20.20
C GLY A 482 -7.42 0.92 21.63
N ASP A 483 -8.37 0.34 22.34
CA ASP A 483 -8.69 0.63 23.75
C ASP A 483 -7.87 -0.30 24.68
N LEU A 484 -6.61 0.04 24.95
CA LEU A 484 -5.72 -0.82 25.74
C LEU A 484 -5.97 -0.70 27.24
N ASP A 485 -6.36 0.48 27.71
CA ASP A 485 -6.67 0.72 29.12
C ASP A 485 -8.12 0.39 29.51
N GLN A 486 -8.96 0.05 28.53
CA GLN A 486 -10.34 -0.43 28.68
C GLN A 486 -11.22 0.60 29.39
N ASP A 487 -11.12 1.85 28.97
CA ASP A 487 -11.96 2.93 29.44
C ASP A 487 -13.11 3.29 28.47
N GLY A 488 -13.10 2.72 27.26
CA GLY A 488 -14.16 2.83 26.27
C GLY A 488 -13.95 3.94 25.23
N ASP A 489 -12.79 4.59 25.21
CA ASP A 489 -12.33 5.37 24.07
C ASP A 489 -11.15 4.71 23.34
N GLN A 490 -10.83 5.20 22.13
CA GLN A 490 -9.76 4.61 21.31
C GLN A 490 -8.47 5.40 21.48
N ASP A 491 -7.40 4.73 21.90
CA ASP A 491 -6.04 5.27 21.92
C ASP A 491 -5.37 5.11 20.55
N LEU A 492 -4.22 5.78 20.37
CA LEU A 492 -3.36 5.63 19.19
C LEU A 492 -1.95 5.15 19.56
N TYR A 493 -1.38 4.30 18.72
CA TYR A 493 -0.04 3.73 18.89
C TYR A 493 0.81 4.00 17.65
N LEU A 494 1.86 4.80 17.80
CA LEU A 494 2.76 5.22 16.71
C LEU A 494 4.11 4.52 16.85
N GLY A 495 4.43 3.54 16.00
CA GLY A 495 5.73 2.86 16.04
C GLY A 495 6.80 3.61 15.26
N SER A 496 8.00 3.75 15.83
CA SER A 496 9.09 4.54 15.27
C SER A 496 10.13 3.68 14.56
N PHE A 497 10.56 4.10 13.36
CA PHE A 497 11.59 3.47 12.54
C PHE A 497 12.57 4.52 12.00
N ILE A 498 13.83 4.51 12.46
CA ILE A 498 14.76 5.62 12.19
C ILE A 498 15.83 5.31 11.12
N ALA A 499 15.82 4.10 10.54
CA ALA A 499 16.82 3.64 9.58
C ALA A 499 16.49 3.98 8.11
N ALA A 500 15.58 4.93 7.86
CA ALA A 500 15.08 5.23 6.51
C ALA A 500 15.77 6.41 5.80
N PRO A 501 15.78 6.41 4.45
CA PRO A 501 16.31 7.52 3.67
C PRO A 501 15.34 8.71 3.65
N ALA A 502 15.38 9.58 4.66
CA ALA A 502 14.56 10.79 4.72
C ALA A 502 15.41 12.07 4.80
N LEU A 503 14.86 13.19 4.30
CA LEU A 503 15.41 14.55 4.43
C LEU A 503 15.25 15.05 5.88
N VAL A 504 16.00 14.45 6.80
CA VAL A 504 15.93 14.75 8.23
C VAL A 504 17.14 15.60 8.63
N PRO A 505 16.93 16.80 9.23
CA PRO A 505 17.99 17.59 9.86
C PRO A 505 18.85 16.77 10.82
N ALA A 506 20.15 17.07 10.87
CA ALA A 506 21.11 16.28 11.65
C ALA A 506 20.74 16.23 13.15
N GLU A 507 20.19 17.32 13.69
CA GLU A 507 19.82 17.46 15.09
C GLU A 507 18.62 16.57 15.46
N ILE A 508 17.62 16.48 14.58
CA ILE A 508 16.47 15.58 14.77
C ILE A 508 16.94 14.13 14.70
N ARG A 509 17.75 13.81 13.69
CA ARG A 509 18.32 12.47 13.50
C ARG A 509 19.12 12.04 14.74
N GLN A 510 20.00 12.90 15.25
CA GLN A 510 20.80 12.60 16.43
C GLN A 510 19.94 12.31 17.67
N LYS A 511 18.88 13.10 17.90
CA LYS A 511 17.93 12.87 19.01
C LYS A 511 17.24 11.53 18.91
N TRP A 512 16.86 11.10 17.70
CA TRP A 512 16.26 9.79 17.50
C TRP A 512 17.22 8.64 17.83
N PHE A 513 18.51 8.78 17.47
CA PHE A 513 19.53 7.79 17.81
C PHE A 513 19.87 7.73 19.31
N SER A 514 19.75 8.85 20.03
CA SER A 514 20.06 8.89 21.48
C SER A 514 18.87 8.49 22.35
N ASP A 515 17.70 9.09 22.10
CA ASP A 515 16.55 9.08 23.02
C ASP A 515 15.19 8.96 22.30
N GLY A 516 15.19 8.50 21.05
CA GLY A 516 13.96 8.27 20.29
C GLY A 516 13.13 7.11 20.88
N PRO A 517 11.80 7.27 21.06
CA PRO A 517 10.97 6.20 21.58
C PRO A 517 10.75 5.12 20.52
N ASN A 518 10.63 3.85 20.93
CA ASN A 518 10.24 2.75 20.03
C ASN A 518 8.79 2.91 19.56
N MET A 519 7.97 3.54 20.40
CA MET A 519 6.57 3.83 20.12
C MET A 519 6.11 5.07 20.91
N MET A 520 5.21 5.88 20.35
CA MET A 520 4.44 6.87 21.09
C MET A 520 3.02 6.35 21.30
N VAL A 521 2.54 6.34 22.54
CA VAL A 521 1.13 6.09 22.84
C VAL A 521 0.43 7.42 23.04
N LEU A 522 -0.66 7.66 22.33
CA LEU A 522 -1.53 8.80 22.55
C LEU A 522 -2.77 8.26 23.27
N LEU A 523 -2.77 8.40 24.60
CA LEU A 523 -3.88 7.96 25.43
C LEU A 523 -5.04 8.93 25.27
N ASN A 524 -6.19 8.45 24.83
CA ASN A 524 -7.39 9.27 24.74
C ASN A 524 -7.90 9.56 26.16
N LYS A 525 -8.52 10.72 26.34
CA LYS A 525 -8.93 11.22 27.66
C LYS A 525 -10.42 11.44 27.76
N LEU A 526 -11.18 11.08 26.75
CA LEU A 526 -12.60 11.33 26.69
C LEU A 526 -13.33 10.61 27.84
N LYS A 527 -12.93 9.38 28.16
CA LYS A 527 -13.60 8.54 29.18
C LYS A 527 -12.87 8.40 30.51
N ASN A 528 -11.71 9.03 30.66
CA ASN A 528 -10.86 8.98 31.85
C ASN A 528 -11.63 8.84 33.18
N LYS A 529 -11.53 7.66 33.81
CA LYS A 529 -12.26 7.26 35.05
C LYS A 529 -12.04 8.16 36.27
N ASN A 530 -11.10 9.11 36.21
CA ASN A 530 -10.75 10.00 37.32
C ASN A 530 -11.57 11.30 37.40
N ASN A 531 -12.36 11.66 36.38
CA ASN A 531 -13.23 12.84 36.45
C ASN A 531 -14.57 12.58 37.18
N THR A 532 -14.95 11.33 37.43
CA THR A 532 -16.21 10.99 38.11
C THR A 532 -16.12 10.97 39.64
N GLN A 533 -14.93 11.02 40.24
CA GLN A 533 -14.79 11.10 41.71
C GLN A 533 -14.73 12.52 42.28
N THR A 534 -14.55 13.55 41.45
CA THR A 534 -14.52 14.96 41.92
C THR A 534 -15.87 15.67 41.85
N GLN A 535 -16.86 15.14 41.12
CA GLN A 535 -18.22 15.72 41.09
C GLN A 535 -19.16 15.18 42.17
N ASN A 536 -18.92 13.98 42.73
CA ASN A 536 -19.76 13.41 43.79
C ASN A 536 -19.29 13.72 45.24
N ARG A 537 -18.39 14.69 45.42
CA ARG A 537 -18.02 15.23 46.76
C ARG A 537 -18.44 16.68 46.98
N LYS A 538 -19.29 17.23 46.10
CA LYS A 538 -19.96 18.52 46.30
C LYS A 538 -21.45 18.39 45.97
N GLN A 539 -22.17 17.57 46.72
CA GLN A 539 -23.60 17.75 47.00
C GLN A 539 -23.86 17.43 48.46
#